data_AF-A0A3A6NWU2-F1
#
_entry.id   AF-A0A3A6NWU2-F1
#
_cell.length_a   1.000
_cell.length_b   1.000
_cell.length_c   1.000
_cell.angle_alpha   90.00
_cell.angle_beta   90.00
_cell.angle_gamma   90.00
#
_symmetry.space_group_name_H-M   'P 1'
#
loop_
_entity.id
_entity.type
_entity.pdbx_description
1 polymer ?
#
loop_
_entity_poly.entity_id
_entity_poly.type
_entity_poly.pdbx_seq_one_letter_code
_entity_poly.pdbx_strand_id
1 'polypeptide(L)'
;MKRIATSNAVADLFGEGKDGFRDGNKAAGIQATQLSALWCNHLQEAIIRTIEAAGLPLSDTDFDQFPNALMALITANSANSYSINNLPTTDIGPVLVIECAEVWLWSTSAYFTGYRSPLCGRPLDGHTVTPLVSEIDAVGGTLSKAAYPQLWGYAQENALVVAVGDWIAGTHHFVDLGGDDFRVPDLRNQFRRYTGTDLDTANATLLGGYKADTIKAHTHATGIIQRSGGATEDVRRIGDDAATQTGSFGTAETAPKHTYFLPRIHV
;
A
#
# COMPACT_ATOMS: atom_id res chain seq x y z
N MET A 1 40.69 -14.72 10.22
CA MET A 1 42.14 -14.50 10.34
C MET A 1 42.59 -14.76 11.78
N LYS A 2 43.81 -15.25 12.01
CA LYS A 2 44.39 -15.40 13.37
C LYS A 2 45.32 -14.22 13.70
N ARG A 3 45.55 -13.95 14.99
CA ARG A 3 46.58 -13.00 15.44
C ARG A 3 47.98 -13.48 15.06
N ILE A 4 48.95 -12.56 15.02
CA ILE A 4 50.35 -12.92 14.77
C ILE A 4 50.87 -13.77 15.93
N ALA A 5 51.55 -14.87 15.59
CA ALA A 5 52.01 -15.88 16.56
C ALA A 5 53.44 -16.34 16.22
N THR A 6 54.24 -15.44 15.65
CA THR A 6 55.68 -15.66 15.47
C THR A 6 56.37 -15.62 16.83
N SER A 7 57.54 -16.24 16.95
CA SER A 7 58.26 -16.34 18.24
C SER A 7 58.63 -14.99 18.86
N ASN A 8 58.62 -13.91 18.08
CA ASN A 8 58.88 -12.55 18.55
C ASN A 8 57.63 -11.63 18.48
N ALA A 9 56.44 -12.22 18.37
CA ALA A 9 55.19 -11.51 18.63
C ALA A 9 55.16 -11.04 20.09
N VAL A 10 54.52 -9.89 20.35
CA VAL A 10 54.38 -9.39 21.71
C VAL A 10 53.16 -10.03 22.32
N ALA A 11 53.37 -10.85 23.36
CA ALA A 11 52.31 -11.48 24.12
C ALA A 11 51.37 -10.40 24.71
N ASP A 12 50.07 -10.63 24.60
CA ASP A 12 49.03 -9.82 25.26
C ASP A 12 49.06 -8.30 24.98
N LEU A 13 49.62 -7.87 23.85
CA LEU A 13 49.74 -6.44 23.50
C LEU A 13 48.39 -5.69 23.55
N PHE A 14 47.28 -6.39 23.28
CA PHE A 14 45.92 -5.85 23.33
C PHE A 14 45.03 -6.49 24.41
N GLY A 15 45.63 -7.06 25.45
CA GLY A 15 44.97 -7.80 26.54
C GLY A 15 45.23 -9.31 26.50
N GLU A 16 44.77 -10.03 27.53
CA GLU A 16 45.02 -11.47 27.69
C GLU A 16 44.60 -12.30 26.45
N GLY A 17 45.52 -13.12 25.94
CA GLY A 17 45.42 -13.92 24.72
C GLY A 17 45.49 -13.12 23.41
N LYS A 18 45.85 -11.83 23.45
CA LYS A 18 45.77 -10.92 22.29
C LYS A 18 47.13 -10.39 21.86
N ASP A 19 47.97 -11.30 21.40
CA ASP A 19 49.29 -11.00 20.85
C ASP A 19 49.22 -10.00 19.69
N GLY A 20 50.29 -9.22 19.52
CA GLY A 20 50.33 -8.14 18.55
C GLY A 20 51.72 -7.85 17.96
N PHE A 21 51.72 -6.93 17.00
CA PHE A 21 52.91 -6.45 16.32
C PHE A 21 53.59 -5.34 17.14
N ARG A 22 54.92 -5.37 17.20
CA ARG A 22 55.73 -4.23 17.64
C ARG A 22 56.71 -3.79 16.56
N ASP A 23 57.05 -2.52 16.64
CA ASP A 23 58.13 -1.94 15.85
C ASP A 23 59.50 -2.43 16.33
N GLY A 24 60.45 -2.43 15.40
CA GLY A 24 61.86 -2.64 15.71
C GLY A 24 62.51 -1.34 16.17
N ASN A 25 63.38 -1.42 17.17
CA ASN A 25 64.25 -0.31 17.59
C ASN A 25 65.69 -0.81 17.66
N LYS A 26 66.49 -0.44 16.64
CA LYS A 26 67.88 -0.86 16.52
C LYS A 26 68.77 -0.32 17.65
N ALA A 27 68.51 0.89 18.13
CA ALA A 27 69.28 1.50 19.23
C ALA A 27 69.01 0.79 20.58
N ALA A 28 67.79 0.28 20.76
CA ALA A 28 67.40 -0.48 21.95
C ALA A 28 67.58 -2.01 21.81
N GLY A 29 68.12 -2.49 20.68
CA GLY A 29 68.27 -3.93 20.40
C GLY A 29 66.94 -4.69 20.24
N ILE A 30 65.83 -3.98 20.01
CA ILE A 30 64.50 -4.59 19.87
C ILE A 30 64.26 -4.95 18.41
N GLN A 31 64.01 -6.23 18.15
CA GLN A 31 63.60 -6.69 16.82
C GLN A 31 62.10 -6.46 16.60
N ALA A 32 61.76 -5.99 15.39
CA ALA A 32 60.38 -5.88 14.92
C ALA A 32 59.71 -7.27 14.87
N THR A 33 58.41 -7.33 15.11
CA THR A 33 57.66 -8.59 15.00
C THR A 33 57.78 -9.13 13.57
N GLN A 34 58.17 -10.40 13.45
CA GLN A 34 58.29 -11.07 12.15
C GLN A 34 56.90 -11.32 11.58
N LEU A 35 56.73 -11.03 10.28
CA LEU A 35 55.54 -11.42 9.53
C LEU A 35 55.68 -12.89 9.13
N SER A 36 54.63 -13.68 9.35
CA SER A 36 54.59 -15.09 8.90
C SER A 36 53.83 -15.21 7.58
N ALA A 37 54.29 -16.10 6.70
CA ALA A 37 53.59 -16.38 5.43
C ALA A 37 52.13 -16.78 5.66
N LEU A 38 51.86 -17.60 6.70
CA LEU A 38 50.50 -17.98 7.07
C LEU A 38 49.62 -16.75 7.38
N TRP A 39 50.14 -15.77 8.11
CA TRP A 39 49.41 -14.53 8.41
C TRP A 39 49.19 -13.68 7.15
N CYS A 40 50.22 -13.51 6.32
CA CYS A 40 50.11 -12.75 5.07
C CYS A 40 49.11 -13.40 4.09
N ASN A 41 49.17 -14.73 3.94
CA ASN A 41 48.24 -15.47 3.10
C ASN A 41 46.79 -15.34 3.61
N HIS A 42 46.57 -15.36 4.92
CA HIS A 42 45.22 -15.12 5.46
C HIS A 42 44.70 -13.71 5.17
N LEU A 43 45.57 -12.70 5.17
CA LEU A 43 45.18 -11.32 4.83
C LEU A 43 44.77 -11.25 3.35
N GLN A 44 45.65 -11.75 2.48
CA GLN A 44 45.43 -11.76 1.04
C GLN A 44 44.18 -12.55 0.67
N GLU A 45 44.04 -13.78 1.16
CA GLU A 45 42.90 -14.65 0.86
C GLU A 45 41.57 -14.07 1.38
N ALA A 46 41.55 -13.40 2.53
CA ALA A 46 40.33 -12.77 3.02
C ALA A 46 39.84 -11.66 2.08
N ILE A 47 40.76 -10.86 1.55
CA ILE A 47 40.45 -9.80 0.58
C ILE A 47 40.05 -10.41 -0.76
N ILE A 48 40.86 -11.33 -1.30
CA ILE A 48 40.61 -12.01 -2.58
C ILE A 48 39.24 -12.71 -2.58
N ARG A 49 38.94 -13.50 -1.54
CA ARG A 49 37.64 -14.20 -1.45
C ARG A 49 36.46 -13.25 -1.37
N THR A 50 36.65 -12.06 -0.81
CA THR A 50 35.59 -11.03 -0.81
C THR A 50 35.35 -10.49 -2.23
N ILE A 51 36.42 -10.27 -2.99
CA ILE A 51 36.36 -9.81 -4.39
C ILE A 51 35.72 -10.88 -5.28
N GLU A 52 36.17 -12.13 -5.15
CA GLU A 52 35.62 -13.26 -5.89
C GLU A 52 34.15 -13.52 -5.54
N ALA A 53 33.76 -13.40 -4.26
CA ALA A 53 32.36 -13.54 -3.84
C ALA A 53 31.46 -12.46 -4.46
N ALA A 54 32.00 -11.27 -4.75
CA ALA A 54 31.30 -10.22 -5.48
C ALA A 54 31.27 -10.47 -7.01
N GLY A 55 31.90 -11.54 -7.51
CA GLY A 55 31.98 -11.85 -8.94
C GLY A 55 32.93 -10.95 -9.72
N LEU A 56 33.81 -10.20 -9.06
CA LEU A 56 34.75 -9.30 -9.70
C LEU A 56 36.06 -10.02 -10.04
N PRO A 57 36.68 -9.76 -11.20
CA PRO A 57 37.96 -10.35 -11.57
C PRO A 57 39.10 -9.70 -10.79
N LEU A 58 40.12 -10.50 -10.44
CA LEU A 58 41.34 -9.99 -9.82
C LEU A 58 42.17 -9.16 -10.81
N SER A 59 42.66 -8.01 -10.37
CA SER A 59 43.50 -7.09 -11.13
C SER A 59 44.74 -6.70 -10.32
N ASP A 60 45.88 -6.57 -11.00
CA ASP A 60 47.14 -6.08 -10.42
C ASP A 60 47.30 -4.56 -10.55
N THR A 61 46.39 -3.89 -11.28
CA THR A 61 46.40 -2.43 -11.48
C THR A 61 45.27 -1.70 -10.77
N ASP A 62 44.29 -2.42 -10.21
CA ASP A 62 43.14 -1.83 -9.50
C ASP A 62 43.28 -2.01 -7.98
N PHE A 63 43.49 -0.92 -7.27
CA PHE A 63 43.61 -0.92 -5.81
C PHE A 63 42.24 -0.79 -5.09
N ASP A 64 41.16 -0.54 -5.83
CA ASP A 64 39.81 -0.31 -5.30
C ASP A 64 38.90 -1.55 -5.41
N GLN A 65 39.45 -2.71 -5.79
CA GLN A 65 38.68 -3.95 -5.92
C GLN A 65 37.98 -4.37 -4.62
N PHE A 66 38.64 -4.24 -3.47
CA PHE A 66 38.05 -4.60 -2.18
C PHE A 66 36.86 -3.70 -1.78
N PRO A 67 36.96 -2.36 -1.79
CA PRO A 67 35.79 -1.52 -1.54
C PRO A 67 34.69 -1.70 -2.59
N ASN A 68 35.03 -1.89 -3.87
CA ASN A 68 34.04 -2.16 -4.92
C ASN A 68 33.30 -3.48 -4.70
N ALA A 69 34.01 -4.53 -4.26
CA ALA A 69 33.41 -5.82 -3.92
C ALA A 69 32.46 -5.71 -2.72
N LEU A 70 32.84 -4.98 -1.68
CA LEU A 70 31.97 -4.73 -0.53
C LEU A 70 30.70 -3.99 -0.94
N MET A 71 30.82 -2.94 -1.76
CA MET A 71 29.66 -2.21 -2.28
C MET A 71 28.74 -3.12 -3.09
N ALA A 72 29.29 -3.95 -3.99
CA ALA A 72 28.50 -4.89 -4.78
C ALA A 72 27.75 -5.91 -3.91
N LEU A 73 28.41 -6.49 -2.90
CA LEU A 73 27.79 -7.43 -1.96
C LEU A 73 26.71 -6.77 -1.10
N ILE A 74 26.91 -5.53 -0.67
CA ILE A 74 25.92 -4.77 0.11
C ILE A 74 24.70 -4.46 -0.77
N THR A 75 24.92 -3.96 -1.99
CA THR A 75 23.83 -3.62 -2.91
C THR A 75 23.03 -4.86 -3.31
N ALA A 76 23.69 -6.00 -3.57
CA ALA A 76 23.02 -7.26 -3.88
C ALA A 76 22.12 -7.78 -2.74
N ASN A 77 22.42 -7.40 -1.49
CA ASN A 77 21.63 -7.79 -0.32
C ASN A 77 20.66 -6.69 0.16
N SER A 78 20.65 -5.53 -0.50
CA SER A 78 19.78 -4.41 -0.15
C SER A 78 18.42 -4.55 -0.81
N ALA A 79 17.37 -4.03 -0.17
CA ALA A 79 16.06 -3.96 -0.79
C ALA A 79 16.10 -3.00 -2.00
N ASN A 80 15.61 -3.46 -3.14
CA ASN A 80 15.44 -2.68 -4.36
C ASN A 80 14.55 -1.45 -4.08
N SER A 81 15.16 -0.29 -3.85
CA SER A 81 14.44 0.92 -3.40
C SER A 81 14.46 1.97 -4.50
N TYR A 82 13.29 2.46 -4.90
CA TYR A 82 13.12 3.39 -6.02
C TYR A 82 12.18 4.54 -5.65
N SER A 83 12.38 5.68 -6.32
CA SER A 83 11.41 6.77 -6.28
C SER A 83 10.19 6.41 -7.12
N ILE A 84 9.00 6.81 -6.69
CA ILE A 84 7.76 6.64 -7.48
C ILE A 84 7.86 7.26 -8.89
N ASN A 85 8.68 8.31 -9.05
CA ASN A 85 8.88 9.00 -10.32
C ASN A 85 9.94 8.36 -11.22
N ASN A 86 10.67 7.35 -10.72
CA ASN A 86 11.74 6.68 -11.45
C ASN A 86 11.71 5.17 -11.16
N LEU A 87 10.55 4.56 -11.41
CA LEU A 87 10.36 3.12 -11.29
C LEU A 87 11.06 2.40 -12.45
N PRO A 88 11.60 1.18 -12.21
CA PRO A 88 12.16 0.38 -13.28
C PRO A 88 11.09 0.05 -14.34
N THR A 89 11.52 -0.02 -15.60
CA THR A 89 10.65 -0.33 -16.76
C THR A 89 10.66 -1.82 -17.13
N THR A 90 11.28 -2.65 -16.30
CA THR A 90 11.36 -4.11 -16.44
C THR A 90 11.18 -4.78 -15.09
N ASP A 91 10.73 -6.02 -15.09
CA ASP A 91 10.54 -6.80 -13.86
C ASP A 91 11.90 -7.19 -13.25
N ILE A 92 12.22 -6.60 -12.11
CA ILE A 92 13.38 -6.93 -11.26
C ILE A 92 12.96 -7.51 -9.91
N GLY A 93 11.73 -8.03 -9.81
CA GLY A 93 11.11 -8.47 -8.57
C GLY A 93 10.51 -7.32 -7.75
N PRO A 94 10.08 -7.56 -6.50
CA PRO A 94 9.45 -6.53 -5.66
C PRO A 94 10.38 -5.35 -5.39
N VAL A 95 9.81 -4.14 -5.37
CA VAL A 95 10.55 -2.89 -5.11
C VAL A 95 9.92 -2.11 -3.97
N LEU A 96 10.73 -1.51 -3.10
CA LEU A 96 10.29 -0.53 -2.12
C LEU A 96 10.17 0.84 -2.79
N VAL A 97 8.97 1.41 -2.79
CA VAL A 97 8.73 2.77 -3.26
C VAL A 97 8.87 3.72 -2.09
N ILE A 98 9.93 4.54 -2.12
CA ILE A 98 10.43 5.27 -0.94
C ILE A 98 9.40 6.29 -0.45
N GLU A 99 8.79 7.05 -1.37
CA GLU A 99 7.82 8.10 -1.01
C GLU A 99 6.49 7.53 -0.49
N CYS A 100 6.15 6.30 -0.89
CA CYS A 100 4.93 5.62 -0.44
C CYS A 100 5.15 4.75 0.81
N ALA A 101 6.41 4.47 1.16
CA ALA A 101 6.78 3.48 2.17
C ALA A 101 6.08 2.11 1.98
N GLU A 102 5.96 1.68 0.72
CA GLU A 102 5.21 0.48 0.33
C GLU A 102 6.03 -0.38 -0.64
N VAL A 103 5.87 -1.70 -0.53
CA VAL A 103 6.43 -2.64 -1.52
C VAL A 103 5.47 -2.77 -2.70
N TRP A 104 5.94 -2.42 -3.88
CA TRP A 104 5.20 -2.54 -5.14
C TRP A 104 5.63 -3.79 -5.89
N LEU A 105 4.68 -4.34 -6.63
CA LEU A 105 4.87 -5.57 -7.41
C LEU A 105 4.78 -5.25 -8.90
N TRP A 106 5.50 -6.02 -9.71
CA TRP A 106 5.36 -5.98 -11.16
C TRP A 106 3.98 -6.53 -11.55
N SER A 107 3.23 -5.75 -12.32
CA SER A 107 1.90 -6.10 -12.83
C SER A 107 1.95 -6.13 -14.35
N THR A 108 1.32 -7.13 -14.94
CA THR A 108 1.16 -7.24 -16.40
C THR A 108 -0.27 -7.66 -16.70
N SER A 109 -1.01 -6.78 -17.36
CA SER A 109 -2.38 -6.99 -17.82
C SER A 109 -2.54 -6.46 -19.25
N ALA A 110 -3.73 -6.64 -19.84
CA ALA A 110 -4.05 -6.04 -21.14
C ALA A 110 -4.05 -4.49 -21.12
N TYR A 111 -4.13 -3.87 -19.94
CA TYR A 111 -4.32 -2.44 -19.78
C TYR A 111 -3.13 -1.72 -19.11
N PHE A 112 -2.24 -2.45 -18.45
CA PHE A 112 -1.08 -1.88 -17.76
C PHE A 112 0.06 -2.89 -17.64
N THR A 113 1.29 -2.43 -17.87
CA THR A 113 2.52 -3.19 -17.61
C THR A 113 3.49 -2.27 -16.86
N GLY A 114 3.91 -2.69 -15.66
CA GLY A 114 4.81 -1.92 -14.81
C GLY A 114 4.61 -2.18 -13.33
N TYR A 115 5.32 -1.44 -12.49
CA TYR A 115 5.16 -1.49 -11.04
C TYR A 115 3.90 -0.78 -10.57
N ARG A 116 3.15 -1.42 -9.66
CA ARG A 116 1.93 -0.87 -9.08
C ARG A 116 1.79 -1.27 -7.61
N SER A 117 1.25 -0.35 -6.80
CA SER A 117 0.83 -0.63 -5.43
C SER A 117 -0.20 -1.77 -5.40
N PRO A 118 -0.05 -2.77 -4.50
CA PRO A 118 -1.11 -3.75 -4.21
C PRO A 118 -2.45 -3.12 -3.81
N LEU A 119 -2.43 -1.86 -3.35
CA LEU A 119 -3.60 -1.11 -2.90
C LEU A 119 -4.14 -0.13 -3.96
N CYS A 120 -3.61 -0.17 -5.18
CA CYS A 120 -4.01 0.73 -6.25
C CYS A 120 -5.54 0.70 -6.47
N GLY A 121 -6.16 1.88 -6.49
CA GLY A 121 -7.60 2.04 -6.70
C GLY A 121 -8.49 1.74 -5.50
N ARG A 122 -7.91 1.32 -4.36
CA ARG A 122 -8.63 1.11 -3.09
C ARG A 122 -8.99 2.46 -2.46
N PRO A 123 -10.27 2.74 -2.18
CA PRO A 123 -10.64 3.93 -1.42
C PRO A 123 -10.10 3.89 0.01
N LEU A 124 -9.64 5.03 0.47
CA LEU A 124 -9.03 5.24 1.78
C LEU A 124 -9.66 6.45 2.47
N ASP A 125 -9.55 6.50 3.79
CA ASP A 125 -9.94 7.67 4.58
C ASP A 125 -8.73 8.61 4.69
N GLY A 126 -8.79 9.74 4.01
CA GLY A 126 -7.75 10.76 4.07
C GLY A 126 -7.68 11.41 5.46
N HIS A 127 -6.46 11.66 5.94
CA HIS A 127 -6.20 12.31 7.22
C HIS A 127 -5.38 13.61 7.09
N THR A 128 -5.05 13.99 5.85
CA THR A 128 -4.30 15.20 5.49
C THR A 128 -5.16 16.12 4.62
N VAL A 129 -4.83 17.41 4.60
CA VAL A 129 -5.54 18.40 3.76
C VAL A 129 -5.20 18.23 2.28
N THR A 130 -3.94 17.91 1.99
CA THR A 130 -3.45 17.58 0.66
C THR A 130 -3.21 16.08 0.60
N PRO A 131 -3.59 15.39 -0.49
CA PRO A 131 -3.30 13.97 -0.64
C PRO A 131 -1.80 13.70 -0.54
N LEU A 132 -1.44 12.58 0.09
CA LEU A 132 -0.07 12.08 0.08
C LEU A 132 0.35 11.69 -1.34
N VAL A 133 1.66 11.47 -1.56
CA VAL A 133 2.20 11.11 -2.89
C VAL A 133 1.58 9.81 -3.45
N SER A 134 1.16 8.89 -2.58
CA SER A 134 0.45 7.65 -2.92
C SER A 134 -1.06 7.83 -3.13
N GLU A 135 -1.61 9.01 -2.87
CA GLU A 135 -3.04 9.28 -2.81
C GLU A 135 -3.48 10.23 -3.92
N ILE A 136 -4.76 10.11 -4.27
CA ILE A 136 -5.43 10.98 -5.24
C ILE A 136 -6.82 11.28 -4.71
N ASP A 137 -7.25 12.53 -4.88
CA ASP A 137 -8.59 12.96 -4.49
C ASP A 137 -9.67 12.33 -5.39
N ALA A 138 -10.52 11.49 -4.80
CA ALA A 138 -11.71 10.95 -5.44
C ALA A 138 -12.89 11.94 -5.34
N VAL A 139 -12.75 13.10 -5.98
CA VAL A 139 -13.72 14.22 -5.95
C VAL A 139 -14.25 14.60 -7.35
N GLY A 140 -14.17 13.69 -8.32
CA GLY A 140 -14.62 13.91 -9.70
C GLY A 140 -13.65 14.71 -10.58
N GLY A 141 -12.38 14.82 -10.17
CA GLY A 141 -11.33 15.49 -10.92
C GLY A 141 -10.95 14.79 -12.23
N THR A 142 -10.15 15.46 -13.05
CA THR A 142 -9.58 14.90 -14.28
C THR A 142 -8.10 14.63 -14.09
N LEU A 143 -7.63 13.49 -14.57
CA LEU A 143 -6.23 13.06 -14.54
C LEU A 143 -5.76 12.59 -15.92
N SER A 144 -4.44 12.63 -16.14
CA SER A 144 -3.83 12.11 -17.37
C SER A 144 -3.56 10.61 -17.28
N LYS A 145 -3.90 9.87 -18.34
CA LYS A 145 -3.60 8.46 -18.55
C LYS A 145 -2.10 8.17 -18.56
N ALA A 146 -1.29 9.11 -19.05
CA ALA A 146 0.16 8.98 -19.12
C ALA A 146 0.84 9.23 -17.76
N ALA A 147 0.31 10.14 -16.95
CA ALA A 147 0.82 10.42 -15.61
C ALA A 147 0.37 9.37 -14.58
N TYR A 148 -0.83 8.80 -14.76
CA TYR A 148 -1.41 7.81 -13.85
C TYR A 148 -1.80 6.49 -14.56
N PRO A 149 -0.87 5.85 -15.29
CA PRO A 149 -1.18 4.65 -16.07
C PRO A 149 -1.60 3.47 -15.19
N GLN A 150 -1.03 3.35 -13.98
CA GLN A 150 -1.39 2.30 -13.02
C GLN A 150 -2.86 2.37 -12.57
N LEU A 151 -3.38 3.58 -12.33
CA LEU A 151 -4.76 3.81 -11.89
C LEU A 151 -5.74 3.63 -13.05
N TRP A 152 -5.36 4.10 -14.24
CA TRP A 152 -6.16 3.90 -15.44
C TRP A 152 -6.25 2.43 -15.86
N GLY A 153 -5.14 1.69 -15.77
CA GLY A 153 -5.13 0.24 -15.94
C GLY A 153 -6.05 -0.46 -14.94
N TYR A 154 -5.95 -0.10 -13.66
CA TYR A 154 -6.83 -0.62 -12.60
C TYR A 154 -8.33 -0.42 -12.93
N ALA A 155 -8.71 0.78 -13.37
CA ALA A 155 -10.10 1.08 -13.67
C ALA A 155 -10.67 0.19 -14.80
N GLN A 156 -9.89 -0.03 -15.85
CA GLN A 156 -10.25 -0.89 -16.97
C GLN A 156 -10.29 -2.37 -16.58
N GLU A 157 -9.29 -2.84 -15.83
CA GLU A 157 -9.18 -4.22 -15.33
C GLU A 157 -10.40 -4.63 -14.49
N ASN A 158 -10.95 -3.69 -13.72
CA ASN A 158 -12.08 -3.93 -12.82
C ASN A 158 -13.44 -3.55 -13.42
N ALA A 159 -13.49 -3.24 -14.72
CA ALA A 159 -14.71 -2.82 -15.42
C ALA A 159 -15.42 -1.62 -14.75
N LEU A 160 -14.64 -0.67 -14.23
CA LEU A 160 -15.14 0.53 -13.55
C LEU A 160 -15.27 1.75 -14.49
N VAL A 161 -14.87 1.61 -15.75
CA VAL A 161 -14.97 2.66 -16.76
C VAL A 161 -16.38 2.67 -17.35
N VAL A 162 -17.08 3.79 -17.18
CA VAL A 162 -18.43 4.01 -17.74
C VAL A 162 -18.38 5.10 -18.81
N ALA A 163 -19.43 5.18 -19.64
CA ALA A 163 -19.55 6.27 -20.60
C ALA A 163 -19.73 7.61 -19.88
N VAL A 164 -19.34 8.71 -20.54
CA VAL A 164 -19.40 10.06 -19.95
C VAL A 164 -20.79 10.41 -19.43
N GLY A 165 -21.84 10.00 -20.15
CA GLY A 165 -23.24 10.25 -19.75
C GLY A 165 -23.73 9.41 -18.58
N ASP A 166 -23.06 8.31 -18.27
CA ASP A 166 -23.43 7.37 -17.19
C ASP A 166 -22.66 7.65 -15.89
N TRP A 167 -21.73 8.60 -15.91
CA TRP A 167 -20.98 8.96 -14.71
C TRP A 167 -21.81 9.80 -13.76
N ILE A 168 -21.91 9.30 -12.53
CA ILE A 168 -22.74 9.90 -11.48
C ILE A 168 -21.87 10.08 -10.24
N ALA A 169 -21.91 11.27 -9.65
CA ALA A 169 -21.26 11.53 -8.37
C ALA A 169 -21.84 10.61 -7.29
N GLY A 170 -20.98 10.04 -6.46
CA GLY A 170 -21.32 9.04 -5.46
C GLY A 170 -21.11 7.59 -5.92
N THR A 171 -20.68 7.38 -7.16
CA THR A 171 -20.25 6.06 -7.67
C THR A 171 -18.73 5.94 -7.68
N HIS A 172 -18.21 4.71 -7.59
CA HIS A 172 -16.77 4.41 -7.76
C HIS A 172 -16.42 4.13 -9.23
N HIS A 173 -16.92 4.96 -10.14
CA HIS A 173 -16.70 4.80 -11.58
C HIS A 173 -15.76 5.87 -12.14
N PHE A 174 -15.03 5.46 -13.16
CA PHE A 174 -14.13 6.30 -13.95
C PHE A 174 -14.75 6.54 -15.32
N VAL A 175 -14.29 7.57 -16.01
CA VAL A 175 -14.73 7.89 -17.37
C VAL A 175 -13.53 8.14 -18.25
N ASP A 176 -13.53 7.53 -19.44
CA ASP A 176 -12.66 7.97 -20.52
C ASP A 176 -13.22 9.28 -21.10
N LEU A 177 -12.48 10.39 -20.97
CA LEU A 177 -12.87 11.69 -21.53
C LEU A 177 -12.46 11.84 -23.01
N GLY A 178 -11.85 10.81 -23.58
CA GLY A 178 -11.16 10.86 -24.86
C GLY A 178 -9.74 11.43 -24.72
N GLY A 179 -8.93 11.25 -25.76
CA GLY A 179 -7.54 11.69 -25.76
C GLY A 179 -6.75 11.11 -24.59
N ASP A 180 -6.01 11.97 -23.90
CA ASP A 180 -5.06 11.58 -22.85
C ASP A 180 -5.65 11.59 -21.44
N ASP A 181 -6.91 11.99 -21.27
CA ASP A 181 -7.49 12.27 -19.96
C ASP A 181 -8.60 11.30 -19.56
N PHE A 182 -8.74 11.10 -18.26
CA PHE A 182 -9.84 10.35 -17.66
C PHE A 182 -10.34 11.07 -16.40
N ARG A 183 -11.62 10.89 -16.06
CA ARG A 183 -12.21 11.42 -14.83
C ARG A 183 -12.23 10.33 -13.75
N VAL A 184 -11.87 10.72 -12.53
CA VAL A 184 -11.90 9.86 -11.34
C VAL A 184 -13.29 9.85 -10.68
N PRO A 185 -13.58 8.87 -9.80
CA PRO A 185 -14.76 8.87 -8.96
C PRO A 185 -14.96 10.15 -8.15
N ASP A 186 -16.20 10.42 -7.76
CA ASP A 186 -16.55 11.40 -6.72
C ASP A 186 -17.21 10.69 -5.55
N LEU A 187 -16.47 10.46 -4.47
CA LEU A 187 -16.95 9.74 -3.29
C LEU A 187 -17.39 10.67 -2.15
N ARG A 188 -17.48 11.99 -2.41
CA ARG A 188 -17.91 12.93 -1.39
C ARG A 188 -19.35 12.65 -0.95
N ASN A 189 -19.58 12.80 0.34
CA ASN A 189 -20.87 12.58 0.99
C ASN A 189 -21.42 11.16 0.83
N GLN A 190 -20.58 10.14 0.65
CA GLN A 190 -20.99 8.74 0.59
C GLN A 190 -20.50 7.94 1.79
N PHE A 191 -21.32 7.03 2.29
CA PHE A 191 -20.84 5.94 3.13
C PHE A 191 -20.25 4.82 2.26
N ARG A 192 -19.36 4.01 2.82
CA ARG A 192 -18.90 2.76 2.18
C ARG A 192 -19.71 1.59 2.71
N ARG A 193 -20.16 0.70 1.83
CA ARG A 193 -20.83 -0.56 2.18
C ARG A 193 -20.26 -1.70 1.37
N TYR A 194 -20.35 -2.92 1.89
CA TYR A 194 -20.08 -4.11 1.08
C TYR A 194 -21.24 -4.45 0.14
N THR A 195 -20.93 -5.00 -1.04
CA THR A 195 -21.89 -5.59 -1.98
C THR A 195 -22.70 -6.70 -1.28
N GLY A 196 -24.01 -6.72 -1.49
CA GLY A 196 -24.94 -7.68 -0.90
C GLY A 196 -25.36 -8.79 -1.87
N THR A 197 -26.14 -9.75 -1.36
CA THR A 197 -26.89 -10.74 -2.16
C THR A 197 -28.29 -10.25 -2.55
N ASP A 198 -28.63 -9.03 -2.14
CA ASP A 198 -29.83 -8.24 -2.43
C ASP A 198 -31.16 -9.02 -2.36
N LEU A 199 -31.37 -9.68 -1.23
CA LEU A 199 -32.66 -10.26 -0.82
C LEU A 199 -33.76 -9.18 -0.62
N ASP A 200 -33.35 -7.91 -0.55
CA ASP A 200 -34.13 -6.72 -0.20
C ASP A 200 -34.52 -5.82 -1.39
N THR A 201 -33.77 -5.84 -2.51
CA THR A 201 -34.01 -4.98 -3.70
C THR A 201 -34.17 -5.74 -5.02
N ALA A 202 -34.11 -7.08 -5.00
CA ALA A 202 -34.26 -7.97 -6.15
C ALA A 202 -33.28 -7.72 -7.32
N ASN A 203 -32.25 -6.91 -7.12
CA ASN A 203 -31.18 -6.64 -8.08
C ASN A 203 -29.88 -6.56 -7.33
N ALA A 204 -28.91 -7.41 -7.67
CA ALA A 204 -27.58 -7.40 -7.07
C ALA A 204 -26.79 -6.14 -7.48
N THR A 205 -26.32 -5.40 -6.49
CA THR A 205 -25.53 -4.18 -6.65
C THR A 205 -24.04 -4.52 -6.82
N LEU A 206 -23.47 -3.97 -7.89
CA LEU A 206 -22.09 -4.26 -8.31
C LEU A 206 -21.09 -3.30 -7.62
N LEU A 207 -19.81 -3.67 -7.67
CA LEU A 207 -18.70 -2.81 -7.22
C LEU A 207 -18.83 -1.42 -7.87
N GLY A 208 -18.75 -0.38 -7.03
CA GLY A 208 -18.84 1.01 -7.46
C GLY A 208 -20.25 1.55 -7.70
N GLY A 209 -21.28 0.72 -7.57
CA GLY A 209 -22.67 1.16 -7.61
C GLY A 209 -23.02 2.13 -6.47
N TYR A 210 -24.08 2.92 -6.69
CA TYR A 210 -24.63 3.88 -5.75
C TYR A 210 -26.03 3.44 -5.28
N LYS A 211 -26.32 3.66 -4.00
CA LYS A 211 -27.69 3.59 -3.45
C LYS A 211 -28.00 4.85 -2.66
N ALA A 212 -29.17 5.43 -2.92
CA ALA A 212 -29.71 6.56 -2.17
C ALA A 212 -30.07 6.16 -0.73
N ASP A 213 -30.25 7.15 0.15
CA ASP A 213 -30.76 6.89 1.48
C ASP A 213 -32.20 6.38 1.45
N THR A 214 -32.50 5.46 2.37
CA THR A 214 -33.79 4.82 2.49
C THR A 214 -34.20 4.71 3.95
N ILE A 215 -35.52 4.62 4.20
CA ILE A 215 -36.08 4.25 5.51
C ILE A 215 -36.75 2.89 5.41
N LYS A 216 -36.70 2.10 6.48
CA LYS A 216 -37.39 0.81 6.56
C LYS A 216 -38.90 1.01 6.48
N ALA A 217 -39.55 0.17 5.69
CA ALA A 217 -40.98 0.19 5.45
C ALA A 217 -41.74 0.07 6.77
N HIS A 218 -42.61 1.05 7.04
CA HIS A 218 -43.45 1.07 8.22
C HIS A 218 -44.82 1.69 7.92
N THR A 219 -45.76 1.44 8.81
CA THR A 219 -47.11 2.03 8.80
C THR A 219 -47.33 2.80 10.10
N HIS A 220 -48.24 3.76 10.08
CA HIS A 220 -48.71 4.46 11.27
C HIS A 220 -50.18 4.15 11.51
N ALA A 221 -50.58 4.08 12.78
CA ALA A 221 -51.99 4.02 13.15
C ALA A 221 -52.53 5.44 13.37
N THR A 222 -53.63 5.78 12.71
CA THR A 222 -54.36 7.02 12.98
C THR A 222 -55.55 6.73 13.89
N GLY A 223 -55.68 7.48 14.97
CA GLY A 223 -56.84 7.41 15.86
C GLY A 223 -57.90 8.44 15.45
N ILE A 224 -59.16 8.02 15.34
CA ILE A 224 -60.28 8.94 15.10
C ILE A 224 -60.84 9.39 16.45
N ILE A 225 -60.78 10.69 16.75
CA ILE A 225 -61.49 11.27 17.90
C ILE A 225 -62.90 11.63 17.42
N GLN A 226 -63.88 10.76 17.65
CA GLN A 226 -65.28 11.12 17.47
C GLN A 226 -65.77 11.90 18.70
N ARG A 227 -66.12 13.17 18.52
CA ARG A 227 -66.88 13.96 19.51
C ARG A 227 -68.36 13.78 19.23
N SER A 228 -69.05 12.99 20.05
CA SER A 228 -70.52 12.95 20.06
C SER A 228 -71.02 14.02 21.04
N GLY A 229 -71.61 15.09 20.52
CA GLY A 229 -72.18 16.15 21.36
C GLY A 229 -73.49 15.71 22.01
N GLY A 230 -73.56 15.78 23.34
CA GLY A 230 -74.85 15.79 24.04
C GLY A 230 -74.95 15.08 25.40
N ALA A 231 -74.00 15.20 26.33
CA ALA A 231 -74.26 14.99 27.77
C ALA A 231 -73.12 15.55 28.64
N THR A 232 -73.48 15.97 29.85
CA THR A 232 -72.68 16.75 30.82
C THR A 232 -71.60 15.98 31.60
N GLU A 233 -71.30 14.73 31.27
CA GLU A 233 -70.32 13.88 31.97
C GLU A 233 -69.54 13.06 30.92
N ASP A 234 -68.26 13.37 30.71
CA ASP A 234 -67.44 12.79 29.65
C ASP A 234 -66.75 11.50 30.14
N VAL A 235 -67.29 10.34 29.79
CA VAL A 235 -66.57 9.05 29.91
C VAL A 235 -65.89 8.78 28.57
N ARG A 236 -64.59 9.07 28.52
CA ARG A 236 -63.69 8.74 27.41
C ARG A 236 -63.57 7.23 27.26
N ARG A 237 -64.47 6.60 26.50
CA ARG A 237 -64.32 5.22 26.04
C ARG A 237 -63.47 5.23 24.78
N ILE A 238 -62.18 4.96 24.92
CA ILE A 238 -61.30 4.62 23.80
C ILE A 238 -61.68 3.19 23.41
N GLY A 239 -62.49 3.04 22.36
CA GLY A 239 -62.73 1.73 21.75
C GLY A 239 -61.55 1.39 20.85
N ASP A 240 -60.95 0.23 21.06
CA ASP A 240 -59.74 -0.25 20.38
C ASP A 240 -59.93 -0.61 18.88
N ASP A 241 -61.11 -0.40 18.30
CA ASP A 241 -61.53 -1.13 17.07
C ASP A 241 -61.57 -0.32 15.76
N ALA A 242 -61.06 0.91 15.70
CA ALA A 242 -61.06 1.66 14.43
C ALA A 242 -59.82 2.54 14.21
N ALA A 243 -58.62 2.01 14.49
CA ALA A 243 -57.40 2.65 14.01
C ALA A 243 -57.22 2.35 12.51
N THR A 244 -57.48 3.33 11.65
CA THR A 244 -57.13 3.22 10.22
C THR A 244 -55.61 3.30 10.11
N GLN A 245 -54.98 2.25 9.59
CA GLN A 245 -53.55 2.25 9.29
C GLN A 245 -53.27 3.09 8.03
N THR A 246 -52.16 3.83 8.04
CA THR A 246 -51.63 4.42 6.80
C THR A 246 -51.16 3.31 5.86
N GLY A 247 -50.98 3.63 4.58
CA GLY A 247 -50.19 2.78 3.69
C GLY A 247 -48.77 2.58 4.22
N SER A 248 -48.14 1.47 3.82
CA SER A 248 -46.73 1.23 4.12
C SER A 248 -45.86 2.15 3.28
N PHE A 249 -44.90 2.84 3.91
CA PHE A 249 -43.93 3.68 3.22
C PHE A 249 -42.51 3.29 3.62
N GLY A 250 -41.62 3.18 2.65
CA GLY A 250 -40.21 2.87 2.83
C GLY A 250 -39.75 1.68 1.98
N THR A 251 -38.55 1.20 2.28
CA THR A 251 -37.89 0.07 1.61
C THR A 251 -37.62 -1.05 2.62
N ALA A 252 -36.98 -2.14 2.21
CA ALA A 252 -36.65 -3.24 3.12
C ALA A 252 -35.72 -2.83 4.29
N GLU A 253 -34.94 -1.75 4.16
CA GLU A 253 -33.97 -1.29 5.15
C GLU A 253 -33.92 0.23 5.32
N THR A 254 -33.52 0.67 6.52
CA THR A 254 -33.06 2.03 6.73
C THR A 254 -31.55 2.08 6.46
N ALA A 255 -31.12 2.88 5.49
CA ALA A 255 -29.70 3.01 5.14
C ALA A 255 -29.38 4.45 4.71
N PRO A 256 -28.18 4.97 5.02
CA PRO A 256 -27.73 6.22 4.43
C PRO A 256 -27.28 5.99 2.97
N LYS A 257 -27.07 7.08 2.22
CA LYS A 257 -26.47 7.03 0.89
C LYS A 257 -25.08 6.39 0.90
N HIS A 258 -24.82 5.45 0.01
CA HIS A 258 -23.58 4.69 0.01
C HIS A 258 -23.12 4.20 -1.36
N THR A 259 -21.81 3.93 -1.44
CA THR A 259 -21.15 3.28 -2.56
C THR A 259 -20.76 1.85 -2.16
N TYR A 260 -20.97 0.90 -3.08
CA TYR A 260 -20.70 -0.52 -2.85
C TYR A 260 -19.26 -0.93 -3.16
N PHE A 261 -18.67 -1.74 -2.27
CA PHE A 261 -17.33 -2.31 -2.39
C PHE A 261 -17.35 -3.83 -2.16
N LEU A 262 -16.40 -4.56 -2.72
CA LEU A 262 -16.36 -6.00 -2.52
C LEU A 262 -15.93 -6.34 -1.08
N PRO A 263 -16.60 -7.29 -0.40
CA PRO A 263 -16.14 -7.80 0.89
C PRO A 263 -14.86 -8.61 0.67
N ARG A 264 -13.73 -8.09 1.17
CA ARG A 264 -12.41 -8.71 1.06
C ARG A 264 -11.74 -8.74 2.43
N ILE A 265 -10.99 -9.80 2.70
CA ILE A 265 -10.12 -9.93 3.87
C ILE A 265 -8.70 -10.18 3.36
N HIS A 266 -7.73 -9.51 3.96
CA HIS A 266 -6.31 -9.75 3.66
C HIS A 266 -5.90 -11.10 4.25
N VAL A 267 -5.06 -11.85 3.54
CA VAL A 267 -4.47 -13.11 4.00
C VAL A 267 -2.98 -12.98 4.28
#